data_AF-A0A354CTK0-F1
#
_entry.id   AF-A0A354CTK0-F1
#
_cell.length_a   1.000
_cell.length_b   1.000
_cell.length_c   1.000
_cell.angle_alpha   90.00
_cell.angle_beta   90.00
_cell.angle_gamma   90.00
#
_symmetry.space_group_name_H-M   'P 1'
#
loop_
_entity.id
_entity.type
_entity.pdbx_description
1 polymer ?
#
loop_
_entity_poly.entity_id
_entity_poly.type
_entity_poly.pdbx_seq_one_letter_code
_entity_poly.pdbx_strand_id
1 'polypeptide(L)' 'MLEFKYDTQLLIEGTGLDEDEINDYFRQNFEGDSLLAVGDDTLIKIHFHTNEPW' A
#
# COMPACT_ATOMS: atom_id res chain seq x y z
N MET A 1 -3.78 1.14 22.63
CA MET A 1 -3.73 -0.17 21.94
C MET A 1 -3.68 0.15 20.46
N LEU A 2 -2.81 -0.48 19.66
CA LEU A 2 -2.76 -0.21 18.22
C LEU A 2 -4.06 -0.71 17.56
N GLU A 3 -4.66 0.12 16.71
CA GLU A 3 -5.89 -0.21 15.97
C GLU A 3 -5.62 -1.27 14.90
N PHE A 4 -4.51 -1.13 14.17
CA PHE A 4 -4.01 -2.08 13.18
C PHE A 4 -2.75 -2.78 13.68
N LYS A 5 -2.73 -4.12 13.64
CA LYS A 5 -1.72 -4.94 14.32
C LYS A 5 -0.59 -5.42 13.42
N TYR A 6 -0.83 -5.54 12.12
CA TYR A 6 0.13 -6.08 11.17
C TYR A 6 0.67 -4.98 10.29
N ASP A 7 2.00 -4.89 10.24
CA ASP A 7 2.72 -4.14 9.21
C ASP A 7 2.91 -5.06 8.00
N THR A 8 2.34 -4.65 6.87
CA THR A 8 2.39 -5.39 5.61
C THR A 8 3.16 -4.57 4.58
N GLN A 9 4.18 -5.19 3.98
CA GLN A 9 5.00 -4.57 2.95
C GLN A 9 5.03 -5.44 1.70
N LEU A 10 4.87 -4.81 0.55
CA LEU A 10 4.96 -5.49 -0.75
C LEU A 10 5.68 -4.63 -1.79
N LEU A 11 6.03 -5.27 -2.91
CA LEU A 11 6.54 -4.63 -4.12
C LEU A 11 5.56 -4.92 -5.26
N ILE A 12 5.20 -3.87 -6.00
CA ILE A 12 4.39 -3.94 -7.22
C ILE A 12 5.33 -3.63 -8.38
N GLU A 13 5.61 -4.63 -9.21
CA GLU A 13 6.40 -4.48 -10.44
C GLU A 13 5.46 -4.40 -11.64
N GLY A 14 5.74 -3.51 -12.58
CA GLY A 14 4.90 -3.28 -13.75
C GLY A 14 5.50 -2.28 -14.75
N THR A 15 4.65 -1.72 -15.59
CA THR A 15 5.01 -0.65 -16.53
C THR A 15 3.93 0.41 -16.56
N GLY A 16 4.32 1.68 -16.45
CA GLY A 16 3.37 2.79 -16.40
C GLY A 16 2.59 2.83 -15.09
N LEU A 17 3.23 2.45 -13.98
CA LEU A 17 2.64 2.54 -12.65
C LEU A 17 2.45 4.00 -12.24
N ASP A 18 1.36 4.28 -11.53
CA ASP A 18 1.05 5.58 -10.96
C ASP A 18 0.84 5.44 -9.44
N GLU A 19 1.68 6.12 -8.66
CA GLU A 19 1.63 6.09 -7.21
C GLU A 19 0.31 6.64 -6.67
N ASP A 20 -0.26 7.67 -7.29
CA ASP A 20 -1.49 8.31 -6.85
C ASP A 20 -2.69 7.39 -7.07
N GLU A 21 -2.78 6.74 -8.25
CA GLU A 21 -3.84 5.75 -8.53
C GLU A 21 -3.79 4.57 -7.56
N ILE A 22 -2.59 4.07 -7.24
CA ILE A 22 -2.41 2.99 -6.27
C ILE A 22 -2.77 3.45 -4.86
N ASN A 23 -2.39 4.68 -4.47
CA ASN A 23 -2.74 5.24 -3.18
C ASN A 23 -4.26 5.32 -2.98
N ASP A 24 -4.95 5.87 -3.98
CA ASP A 24 -6.40 6.02 -4.00
C ASP A 24 -7.10 4.67 -3.93
N TYR A 25 -6.63 3.69 -4.69
CA TYR A 25 -7.18 2.34 -4.63
C TYR A 25 -7.04 1.74 -3.22
N PHE A 26 -5.86 1.82 -2.60
CA PHE A 26 -5.67 1.25 -1.27
C PHE A 26 -6.56 1.90 -0.21
N ARG A 27 -6.68 3.23 -0.23
CA ARG A 27 -7.53 3.98 0.72
C ARG A 27 -9.03 3.70 0.55
N GLN A 28 -9.47 3.40 -0.67
CA GLN A 28 -10.87 3.12 -0.98
C GLN A 28 -11.27 1.66 -0.69
N ASN A 29 -10.31 0.73 -0.72
CA ASN A 29 -10.62 -0.70 -0.73
C ASN A 29 -10.14 -1.46 0.51
N PHE A 30 -9.21 -0.94 1.31
CA PHE A 30 -8.68 -1.63 2.48
C PHE A 30 -8.82 -0.80 3.76
N GLU A 31 -9.17 -1.47 4.85
CA GLU A 31 -9.11 -0.88 6.18
C GLU A 31 -7.69 -0.94 6.74
N GLY A 32 -7.17 0.23 7.12
CA GLY A 32 -5.82 0.34 7.64
C GLY A 32 -5.36 1.78 7.82
N ASP A 33 -4.10 1.92 8.22
CA ASP A 33 -3.44 3.21 8.37
C ASP A 33 -2.00 3.20 7.81
N SER A 34 -1.36 4.37 7.87
CA SER A 34 0.06 4.53 7.55
C SER A 34 0.48 4.05 6.15
N LEU A 35 -0.41 4.20 5.15
CA LEU A 35 -0.11 3.88 3.76
C LEU A 35 1.03 4.75 3.22
N LEU A 36 2.07 4.08 2.73
CA LEU A 36 3.08 4.66 1.83
C LEU A 36 3.09 3.85 0.54
N ALA A 37 2.86 4.50 -0.59
CA ALA A 37 3.09 3.97 -1.92
C ALA A 37 4.15 4.85 -2.57
N VAL A 38 5.35 4.33 -2.78
CA VAL A 38 6.52 5.10 -3.25
C VAL A 38 7.36 4.29 -4.23
N GLY A 39 7.84 4.91 -5.29
CA GLY A 39 8.66 4.24 -6.30
C GLY A 39 8.80 5.02 -7.60
N ASP A 40 8.69 4.29 -8.71
CA ASP A 40 8.63 4.85 -10.05
C ASP A 40 7.61 4.08 -10.91
N ASP A 41 7.55 4.42 -12.20
CA ASP A 41 6.61 3.84 -13.16
C ASP A 41 6.86 2.35 -13.47
N THR A 42 7.90 1.74 -12.90
CA THR A 42 8.25 0.33 -13.09
C THR A 42 8.21 -0.48 -11.81
N LEU A 43 8.45 0.14 -10.65
CA LEU A 43 8.45 -0.55 -9.36
C LEU A 43 7.99 0.38 -8.23
N ILE A 44 6.93 -0.02 -7.53
CA ILE A 44 6.41 0.70 -6.35
C ILE A 44 6.48 -0.19 -5.12
N LYS A 45 7.00 0.38 -4.03
CA LYS A 45 6.95 -0.21 -2.70
C LYS A 45 5.72 0.26 -1.95
N ILE A 46 5.02 -0.68 -1.32
CA ILE A 46 3.92 -0.41 -0.40
C ILE A 46 4.34 -0.71 1.04
N HIS A 47 4.00 0.19 1.96
CA HIS A 47 3.95 -0.03 3.41
C HIS A 47 2.54 0.27 3.88
N PHE A 48 1.92 -0.65 4.63
CA PHE A 48 0.55 -0.45 5.11
C PHE A 48 0.29 -1.22 6.40
N HIS A 49 -0.41 -0.61 7.37
CA HIS A 49 -0.86 -1.33 8.56
C HIS A 49 -2.31 -1.80 8.38
N THR A 50 -2.56 -3.07 8.64
CA THR A 50 -3.91 -3.66 8.58
C THR A 50 -4.10 -4.76 9.63
N ASN A 51 -5.35 -5.23 9.78
CA ASN A 51 -5.69 -6.43 10.54
C ASN A 51 -5.97 -7.65 9.64
N GLU A 52 -5.98 -7.45 8.32
CA GLU A 52 -6.25 -8.49 7.31
C GLU A 52 -5.05 -8.61 6.33
N PRO A 53 -3.90 -9.15 6.78
CA PRO A 53 -2.75 -9.37 5.91
C PRO A 53 -3.05 -10.50 4.90
N TRP A 54 -2.60 -10.33 3.66
CA TRP A 54 -2.80 -11.26 2.54
C TRP A 54 -1.76 -12.38 2.47
#